data_AF-A0A8N5I2W7-F1
#
_entry.id   AF-A0A8N5I2W7-F1
#
_cell.length_a   1.000
_cell.length_b   1.000
_cell.length_c   1.000
_cell.angle_alpha   90.00
_cell.angle_beta   90.00
_cell.angle_gamma   90.00
#
_symmetry.space_group_name_H-M   'P 1'
#
loop_
_entity.id
_entity.type
_entity.pdbx_description
1 polymer ?
#
loop_
_entity_poly.entity_id
_entity_poly.type
_entity_poly.pdbx_seq_one_letter_code
_entity_poly.pdbx_strand_id
1 'polypeptide(L)'
;MHVEVTTLNQENDKTFGNEERMFQGYKTSEGFRKEDFAKMSSFLGEEVLRTVDDATQLEYFTEEYDAIKFQGLRHDVTARQLTEVKLLDRLTVEQLISRQKTVGEVQKSLEKFLTKPTAIAGLYLESSKEILSFVLAAKRKIMGKALALAFLEAQAATGFIIDPTTGQKFSVDDSVVRGLADSEFKSRLLEAEKAVLGYCCSGKALSVFQAVEAQLLERQKGKNILEAQIACGGVIDPVRSVRVPPEAAVQLGLLNNTILKFLHEPSSNAKCFHNPNNRKAMYYCDLLKMCLFSVSSKCFLLPVGERKISSPSAEKSHKTSVINVGTGSEMTSYEAYQKNYIDKATYLELSKQEFDWKESTCFDSDGNSFLLLTDLKTGVQFNIEEILNQGRIDRALVNKYKEGLITVNEFGDILVSSSQPNKDLNSPIAGFWLSETNERIPVLKASRKNLVDRVTALRCLEAQVSTGGVIDPFTGKKYSVSEALQRELIDDGCAKQIQQCELIFTGIIHPVRNTVMSAVEAVHLSAIDKEMGMRCLEYQYLTGGLIDPKSHSRLTMEDAIKNGIIDAITATKMKDEKLHNKVLTCPKTKKKITYKEALDRAVFDCHTGLRLLEAAQPMKTGISSLYYNS
;
A
#
# COMPACT_ATOMS: atom_id res chain seq x y z
N MET A 1 44.85 44.88 37.48
CA MET A 1 46.14 44.15 37.57
C MET A 1 46.03 42.92 36.69
N HIS A 2 47.06 42.63 35.88
CA HIS A 2 47.20 41.42 35.05
C HIS A 2 47.74 40.24 35.87
N VAL A 3 48.12 39.15 35.15
CA VAL A 3 48.96 37.99 35.54
C VAL A 3 48.12 36.82 36.12
N GLU A 4 48.11 35.60 35.56
CA GLU A 4 48.86 35.05 34.40
C GLU A 4 48.09 33.94 33.62
N VAL A 5 48.66 33.49 32.49
CA VAL A 5 48.45 32.17 31.84
C VAL A 5 49.81 31.49 31.79
N THR A 6 49.92 30.20 32.14
CA THR A 6 51.13 29.41 31.87
C THR A 6 50.82 28.03 31.29
N THR A 7 51.03 27.94 29.97
CA THR A 7 51.30 26.69 29.25
C THR A 7 52.75 26.26 29.45
N LEU A 8 53.05 24.95 29.38
CA LEU A 8 54.38 24.49 28.97
C LEU A 8 54.31 23.12 28.29
N ASN A 9 54.58 23.12 26.99
CA ASN A 9 54.87 21.92 26.20
C ASN A 9 56.31 21.47 26.49
N GLN A 10 56.59 20.18 26.28
CA GLN A 10 57.91 19.75 25.80
C GLN A 10 57.77 18.54 24.86
N GLU A 11 58.18 18.74 23.62
CA GLU A 11 58.38 17.70 22.61
C GLU A 11 59.81 17.13 22.74
N ASN A 12 60.01 15.84 22.45
CA ASN A 12 60.82 15.41 21.29
C ASN A 12 61.20 13.91 21.32
N ASP A 13 60.79 13.23 20.24
CA ASP A 13 61.53 12.25 19.46
C ASP A 13 62.46 11.19 20.09
N LYS A 14 62.13 9.93 19.77
CA LYS A 14 63.08 9.01 19.11
C LYS A 14 62.35 7.98 18.24
N THR A 15 62.87 7.75 17.04
CA THR A 15 62.28 6.91 15.98
C THR A 15 62.95 5.52 15.85
N PHE A 16 62.32 4.67 15.02
CA PHE A 16 62.76 3.38 14.46
C PHE A 16 62.53 2.09 15.27
N GLY A 17 61.90 1.08 14.64
CA GLY A 17 61.96 -0.31 15.08
C GLY A 17 60.79 -1.24 14.73
N ASN A 18 60.56 -1.51 13.43
CA ASN A 18 59.89 -2.66 12.81
C ASN A 18 58.58 -3.31 13.35
N GLU A 19 57.74 -3.56 12.33
CA GLU A 19 56.79 -4.65 12.07
C GLU A 19 56.89 -5.98 12.86
N GLU A 20 55.81 -6.77 12.77
CA GLU A 20 55.55 -8.09 13.37
C GLU A 20 55.23 -8.14 14.89
N ARG A 21 53.94 -7.95 15.22
CA ARG A 21 53.15 -8.76 16.19
C ARG A 21 51.73 -8.19 16.41
N MET A 22 50.75 -8.67 15.65
CA MET A 22 49.31 -8.56 16.01
C MET A 22 48.50 -9.74 15.45
N PHE A 23 48.79 -10.96 15.91
CA PHE A 23 47.94 -12.14 15.67
C PHE A 23 48.07 -13.23 16.76
N GLN A 24 47.87 -12.88 18.03
CA GLN A 24 47.59 -13.88 19.07
C GLN A 24 46.80 -13.22 20.22
N GLY A 25 45.52 -13.57 20.40
CA GLY A 25 44.72 -12.86 21.41
C GLY A 25 43.25 -13.26 21.62
N TYR A 26 42.78 -14.42 21.14
CA TYR A 26 41.44 -14.91 21.53
C TYR A 26 41.40 -16.45 21.66
N LYS A 27 41.70 -16.93 22.88
CA LYS A 27 41.24 -18.21 23.40
C LYS A 27 40.87 -18.04 24.89
N THR A 28 39.94 -18.86 25.34
CA THR A 28 39.44 -19.05 26.72
C THR A 28 38.80 -17.85 27.44
N SER A 29 37.47 -17.85 27.48
CA SER A 29 36.77 -17.90 28.77
C SER A 29 35.77 -19.05 28.77
N GLU A 30 35.90 -19.95 29.73
CA GLU A 30 34.86 -20.88 30.19
C GLU A 30 33.80 -20.06 30.96
N GLY A 31 32.56 -20.48 31.16
CA GLY A 31 31.82 -21.65 30.70
C GLY A 31 30.42 -21.62 31.37
N PHE A 32 29.36 -21.93 30.65
CA PHE A 32 28.00 -21.94 31.21
C PHE A 32 27.65 -23.36 31.72
N ARG A 33 27.34 -23.48 33.01
CA ARG A 33 27.00 -24.77 33.64
C ARG A 33 25.58 -25.20 33.30
N LYS A 34 25.39 -26.53 33.25
CA LYS A 34 24.15 -27.18 32.78
C LYS A 34 23.12 -27.41 33.90
N GLU A 35 23.29 -26.77 35.05
CA GLU A 35 22.59 -27.11 36.31
C GLU A 35 21.53 -26.08 36.74
N ASP A 36 21.57 -24.85 36.19
CA ASP A 36 20.65 -23.77 36.57
C ASP A 36 19.22 -23.91 36.01
N PHE A 37 19.01 -24.81 35.04
CA PHE A 37 17.67 -25.15 34.52
C PHE A 37 16.82 -25.99 35.50
N ALA A 38 17.44 -26.66 36.47
CA ALA A 38 16.76 -27.65 37.32
C ALA A 38 15.97 -27.06 38.51
N LYS A 39 15.83 -25.73 38.61
CA LYS A 39 15.15 -25.04 39.72
C LYS A 39 13.96 -24.16 39.34
N MET A 40 13.60 -24.07 38.06
CA MET A 40 12.45 -23.28 37.59
C MET A 40 11.18 -24.12 37.31
N SER A 41 11.26 -25.45 37.43
CA SER A 41 10.21 -26.40 37.01
C SER A 41 9.30 -26.92 38.14
N SER A 42 9.24 -26.24 39.29
CA SER A 42 8.54 -26.73 40.50
C SER A 42 7.23 -26.01 40.84
N PHE A 43 6.76 -25.05 40.04
CA PHE A 43 5.48 -24.37 40.22
C PHE A 43 4.76 -24.11 38.88
N LEU A 44 3.97 -25.09 38.44
CA LEU A 44 2.61 -24.98 37.87
C LEU A 44 2.14 -26.39 37.48
N GLY A 45 0.85 -26.67 37.69
CA GLY A 45 0.30 -28.04 37.71
C GLY A 45 0.04 -28.67 36.34
N GLU A 46 -0.28 -29.96 36.37
CA GLU A 46 -0.60 -30.79 35.20
C GLU A 46 -1.85 -30.29 34.46
N GLU A 47 -1.68 -29.85 33.20
CA GLU A 47 -2.59 -30.13 32.09
C GLU A 47 -1.95 -29.74 30.74
N VAL A 48 -2.42 -30.33 29.63
CA VAL A 48 -1.92 -30.14 28.24
C VAL A 48 -0.57 -30.81 27.88
N LEU A 49 -0.54 -32.14 27.90
CA LEU A 49 0.55 -32.95 27.32
C LEU A 49 0.41 -33.13 25.80
N ARG A 50 0.56 -32.07 24.99
CA ARG A 50 0.72 -32.14 23.50
C ARG A 50 1.61 -31.04 22.90
N THR A 51 2.82 -30.89 23.43
CA THR A 51 3.91 -30.18 22.74
C THR A 51 5.14 -31.08 22.75
N VAL A 52 5.41 -31.74 21.62
CA VAL A 52 6.60 -32.59 21.44
C VAL A 52 7.80 -31.68 21.21
N ASP A 53 8.91 -31.96 21.90
CA ASP A 53 10.14 -31.16 21.91
C ASP A 53 10.66 -30.77 20.51
N ASP A 54 10.87 -29.46 20.34
CA ASP A 54 11.44 -28.83 19.14
C ASP A 54 12.96 -29.11 19.02
N ALA A 55 13.61 -29.58 20.10
CA ALA A 55 15.04 -29.85 20.16
C ALA A 55 15.46 -31.21 19.56
N THR A 56 14.55 -32.18 19.51
CA THR A 56 14.82 -33.57 19.06
C THR A 56 14.64 -33.80 17.55
N GLN A 57 14.20 -32.80 16.78
CA GLN A 57 13.74 -33.01 15.41
C GLN A 57 14.80 -32.85 14.30
N LEU A 58 16.08 -32.63 14.63
CA LEU A 58 17.12 -32.34 13.63
C LEU A 58 17.86 -33.58 13.08
N GLU A 59 17.65 -34.77 13.66
CA GLU A 59 18.48 -35.97 13.39
C GLU A 59 17.95 -36.95 12.33
N TYR A 60 16.81 -36.68 11.68
CA TYR A 60 16.24 -37.53 10.62
C TYR A 60 16.06 -36.80 9.29
N PHE A 61 17.16 -36.31 8.72
CA PHE A 61 17.26 -36.07 7.28
C PHE A 61 17.97 -37.28 6.64
N THR A 62 17.23 -38.09 5.87
CA THR A 62 17.81 -39.23 5.14
C THR A 62 18.67 -38.73 3.98
N GLU A 63 19.66 -39.53 3.54
CA GLU A 63 20.53 -39.20 2.40
C GLU A 63 19.74 -38.91 1.11
N GLU A 64 18.52 -39.46 1.01
CA GLU A 64 17.56 -39.22 -0.08
C GLU A 64 17.18 -37.74 -0.24
N TYR A 65 17.19 -36.95 0.84
CA TYR A 65 16.91 -35.50 0.79
C TYR A 65 18.00 -34.70 0.07
N ASP A 66 19.25 -35.20 0.09
CA ASP A 66 20.38 -34.56 -0.59
C ASP A 66 20.54 -35.03 -2.05
N ALA A 67 19.87 -36.13 -2.42
CA ALA A 67 19.75 -36.59 -3.81
C ALA A 67 18.76 -35.75 -4.63
N ILE A 68 17.70 -35.22 -4.02
CA ILE A 68 16.70 -34.37 -4.69
C ILE A 68 17.23 -32.93 -4.79
N LYS A 69 17.36 -32.44 -6.03
CA LYS A 69 17.92 -31.11 -6.33
C LYS A 69 16.94 -30.24 -7.12
N PHE A 70 17.02 -28.94 -6.85
CA PHE A 70 16.23 -27.88 -7.47
C PHE A 70 17.18 -26.79 -7.99
N GLN A 71 16.79 -26.09 -9.05
CA GLN A 71 17.58 -24.98 -9.59
C GLN A 71 17.40 -23.75 -8.67
N GLY A 72 18.49 -23.29 -8.03
CA GLY A 72 18.55 -22.05 -7.26
C GLY A 72 18.94 -20.83 -8.11
N LEU A 73 19.40 -19.76 -7.44
CA LEU A 73 19.77 -18.47 -8.06
C LEU A 73 21.06 -18.53 -8.89
N ARG A 74 22.04 -19.32 -8.46
CA ARG A 74 23.35 -19.47 -9.13
C ARG A 74 23.78 -20.93 -9.28
N HIS A 75 23.38 -21.79 -8.35
CA HIS A 75 23.62 -23.24 -8.40
C HIS A 75 22.40 -23.99 -7.87
N ASP A 76 22.46 -25.32 -7.93
CA ASP A 76 21.42 -26.18 -7.38
C ASP A 76 21.34 -26.11 -5.85
N VAL A 77 20.16 -26.38 -5.31
CA VAL A 77 19.84 -26.45 -3.88
C VAL A 77 19.14 -27.79 -3.58
N THR A 78 19.48 -28.44 -2.46
CA THR A 78 18.89 -29.75 -2.10
C THR A 78 17.55 -29.61 -1.38
N ALA A 79 16.72 -30.65 -1.39
CA ALA A 79 15.46 -30.67 -0.63
C ALA A 79 15.69 -30.47 0.88
N ARG A 80 16.81 -31.00 1.42
CA ARG A 80 17.28 -30.71 2.78
C ARG A 80 17.49 -29.22 3.00
N GLN A 81 18.31 -28.57 2.17
CA GLN A 81 18.61 -27.14 2.29
C GLN A 81 17.35 -26.26 2.22
N LEU A 82 16.38 -26.62 1.37
CA LEU A 82 15.08 -25.94 1.29
C LEU A 82 14.21 -26.15 2.54
N THR A 83 14.32 -27.33 3.18
CA THR A 83 13.62 -27.62 4.45
C THR A 83 14.23 -26.84 5.61
N GLU A 84 15.56 -26.72 5.67
CA GLU A 84 16.28 -25.92 6.69
C GLU A 84 15.84 -24.44 6.68
N VAL A 85 15.59 -23.86 5.50
CA VAL A 85 15.10 -22.47 5.36
C VAL A 85 13.58 -22.34 5.40
N LYS A 86 12.85 -23.41 5.74
CA LYS A 86 11.38 -23.47 5.84
C LYS A 86 10.65 -23.10 4.53
N LEU A 87 11.29 -23.31 3.38
CA LEU A 87 10.67 -23.17 2.06
C LEU A 87 9.97 -24.46 1.59
N LEU A 88 10.37 -25.60 2.14
CA LEU A 88 9.82 -26.91 1.82
C LEU A 88 9.41 -27.63 3.12
N ASP A 89 8.23 -28.24 3.11
CA ASP A 89 7.71 -29.03 4.23
C ASP A 89 8.04 -30.51 4.07
N ARG A 90 8.17 -31.24 5.18
CA ARG A 90 8.54 -32.67 5.18
C ARG A 90 7.58 -33.52 4.33
N LEU A 91 6.27 -33.25 4.40
CA LEU A 91 5.25 -33.98 3.63
C LEU A 91 5.44 -33.80 2.12
N THR A 92 5.81 -32.61 1.64
CA THR A 92 6.14 -32.45 0.21
C THR A 92 7.43 -33.18 -0.19
N VAL A 93 8.43 -33.32 0.70
CA VAL A 93 9.60 -34.17 0.41
C VAL A 93 9.23 -35.64 0.35
N GLU A 94 8.46 -36.13 1.31
CA GLU A 94 7.95 -37.51 1.32
C GLU A 94 7.15 -37.80 0.05
N GLN A 95 6.31 -36.87 -0.41
CA GLN A 95 5.57 -36.95 -1.67
C GLN A 95 6.46 -36.95 -2.93
N LEU A 96 7.65 -36.33 -2.88
CA LEU A 96 8.63 -36.40 -3.97
C LEU A 96 9.34 -37.77 -3.98
N ILE A 97 9.76 -38.26 -2.81
CA ILE A 97 10.39 -39.58 -2.65
C ILE A 97 9.40 -40.69 -3.09
N SER A 98 8.14 -40.60 -2.67
CA SER A 98 7.07 -41.52 -3.06
C SER A 98 6.51 -41.26 -4.47
N ARG A 99 7.11 -40.35 -5.26
CA ARG A 99 6.74 -39.99 -6.64
C ARG A 99 5.26 -39.56 -6.84
N GLN A 100 4.62 -39.03 -5.80
CA GLN A 100 3.28 -38.44 -5.87
C GLN A 100 3.29 -37.01 -6.44
N LYS A 101 4.41 -36.29 -6.27
CA LYS A 101 4.70 -34.99 -6.90
C LYS A 101 5.94 -35.11 -7.76
N THR A 102 6.06 -34.26 -8.78
CA THR A 102 7.30 -34.14 -9.57
C THR A 102 8.19 -32.99 -9.09
N VAL A 103 9.51 -33.11 -9.33
CA VAL A 103 10.48 -32.02 -9.06
C VAL A 103 10.10 -30.75 -9.84
N GLY A 104 9.54 -30.90 -11.05
CA GLY A 104 9.07 -29.77 -11.86
C GLY A 104 7.88 -29.02 -11.25
N GLU A 105 6.90 -29.73 -10.69
CA GLU A 105 5.78 -29.10 -9.96
C GLU A 105 6.27 -28.33 -8.73
N VAL A 106 7.15 -28.94 -7.94
CA VAL A 106 7.67 -28.30 -6.72
C VAL A 106 8.60 -27.13 -7.06
N GLN A 107 9.48 -27.25 -8.07
CA GLN A 107 10.24 -26.13 -8.61
C GLN A 107 9.32 -24.97 -9.02
N LYS A 108 8.22 -25.26 -9.73
CA LYS A 108 7.24 -24.23 -10.15
C LYS A 108 6.58 -23.55 -8.95
N SER A 109 6.23 -24.30 -7.90
CA SER A 109 5.66 -23.72 -6.66
C SER A 109 6.65 -22.81 -5.91
N LEU A 110 7.96 -23.10 -6.01
CA LEU A 110 9.04 -22.36 -5.35
C LEU A 110 9.70 -21.29 -6.23
N GLU A 111 9.24 -21.09 -7.48
CA GLU A 111 9.85 -20.18 -8.47
C GLU A 111 10.17 -18.80 -7.89
N LYS A 112 9.27 -18.22 -7.08
CA LYS A 112 9.46 -16.92 -6.41
C LYS A 112 10.77 -16.84 -5.58
N PHE A 113 11.06 -17.88 -4.82
CA PHE A 113 12.22 -17.95 -3.93
C PHE A 113 13.49 -18.37 -4.67
N LEU A 114 13.32 -19.02 -5.82
CA LEU A 114 14.39 -19.56 -6.65
C LEU A 114 14.57 -18.68 -7.90
N THR A 115 13.98 -19.07 -9.02
CA THR A 115 14.37 -18.67 -10.37
C THR A 115 13.56 -17.54 -11.00
N LYS A 116 12.46 -17.06 -10.38
CA LYS A 116 11.57 -16.04 -10.95
C LYS A 116 12.26 -14.66 -11.04
N PRO A 117 12.12 -13.93 -12.15
CA PRO A 117 12.49 -12.51 -12.21
C PRO A 117 11.49 -11.68 -11.42
N THR A 118 11.86 -11.24 -10.22
CA THR A 118 11.01 -10.42 -9.33
C THR A 118 11.39 -8.94 -9.31
N ALA A 119 12.57 -8.57 -9.83
CA ALA A 119 13.03 -7.20 -9.96
C ALA A 119 12.38 -6.47 -11.15
N ILE A 120 12.43 -5.14 -11.12
CA ILE A 120 12.06 -4.26 -12.24
C ILE A 120 13.03 -4.55 -13.41
N ALA A 121 12.53 -5.13 -14.48
CA ALA A 121 13.33 -5.62 -15.61
C ALA A 121 13.77 -4.48 -16.55
N GLY A 122 12.94 -3.44 -16.69
CA GLY A 122 13.17 -2.33 -17.62
C GLY A 122 12.05 -1.30 -17.55
N LEU A 123 11.94 -0.50 -18.60
CA LEU A 123 10.91 0.54 -18.75
C LEU A 123 9.85 0.13 -19.76
N TYR A 124 8.63 0.62 -19.57
CA TYR A 124 7.59 0.66 -20.58
C TYR A 124 7.36 2.11 -21.01
N LEU A 125 7.59 2.44 -22.28
CA LEU A 125 7.43 3.81 -22.79
C LEU A 125 5.98 4.01 -23.26
N GLU A 126 5.20 4.78 -22.50
CA GLU A 126 3.75 4.91 -22.71
C GLU A 126 3.39 5.52 -24.08
N SER A 127 4.25 6.39 -24.62
CA SER A 127 4.00 7.09 -25.89
C SER A 127 4.17 6.22 -27.14
N SER A 128 5.09 5.25 -27.12
CA SER A 128 5.34 4.33 -28.25
C SER A 128 4.84 2.90 -27.99
N LYS A 129 4.41 2.60 -26.76
CA LYS A 129 4.07 1.26 -26.26
C LYS A 129 5.24 0.25 -26.33
N GLU A 130 6.47 0.75 -26.27
CA GLU A 130 7.71 -0.03 -26.41
C GLU A 130 8.29 -0.46 -25.05
N ILE A 131 8.89 -1.65 -24.98
CA ILE A 131 9.72 -2.08 -23.84
C ILE A 131 11.17 -1.65 -24.07
N LEU A 132 11.80 -1.02 -23.08
CA LEU A 132 13.20 -0.60 -23.14
C LEU A 132 14.04 -1.18 -21.99
N SER A 133 15.24 -1.66 -22.31
CA SER A 133 16.27 -1.91 -21.30
C SER A 133 16.82 -0.59 -20.74
N PHE A 134 17.35 -0.62 -19.51
CA PHE A 134 17.92 0.57 -18.88
C PHE A 134 19.08 1.17 -19.68
N VAL A 135 19.87 0.34 -20.37
CA VAL A 135 20.92 0.78 -21.31
C VAL A 135 20.34 1.52 -22.51
N LEU A 136 19.29 0.98 -23.15
CA LEU A 136 18.64 1.65 -24.29
C LEU A 136 17.97 2.96 -23.85
N ALA A 137 17.33 2.97 -22.68
CA ALA A 137 16.71 4.17 -22.11
C ALA A 137 17.74 5.27 -21.79
N ALA A 138 18.91 4.90 -21.27
CA ALA A 138 20.02 5.84 -21.04
C ALA A 138 20.59 6.38 -22.36
N LYS A 139 20.80 5.52 -23.37
CA LYS A 139 21.28 5.91 -24.70
C LYS A 139 20.31 6.85 -25.42
N ARG A 140 18.99 6.61 -25.30
CA ARG A 140 17.93 7.49 -25.81
C ARG A 140 17.67 8.74 -24.94
N LYS A 141 18.43 8.96 -23.85
CA LYS A 141 18.27 10.05 -22.88
C LYS A 141 16.88 10.13 -22.20
N ILE A 142 16.13 9.03 -22.19
CA ILE A 142 14.84 8.89 -21.48
C ILE A 142 15.08 8.89 -19.96
N MET A 143 16.23 8.35 -19.52
CA MET A 143 16.70 8.44 -18.15
C MET A 143 18.20 8.78 -18.08
N GLY A 144 18.67 9.29 -16.95
CA GLY A 144 20.09 9.55 -16.73
C GLY A 144 20.87 8.26 -16.47
N LYS A 145 22.12 8.19 -16.94
CA LYS A 145 23.04 7.04 -16.74
C LYS A 145 23.11 6.56 -15.29
N ALA A 146 23.23 7.48 -14.33
CA ALA A 146 23.31 7.15 -12.91
C ALA A 146 22.05 6.43 -12.38
N LEU A 147 20.87 6.76 -12.90
CA LEU A 147 19.61 6.11 -12.52
C LEU A 147 19.47 4.73 -13.19
N ALA A 148 19.86 4.62 -14.46
CA ALA A 148 19.92 3.33 -15.17
C ALA A 148 20.85 2.34 -14.43
N LEU A 149 22.02 2.81 -13.99
CA LEU A 149 22.97 2.05 -13.20
C LEU A 149 22.37 1.60 -11.85
N ALA A 150 21.68 2.47 -11.13
CA ALA A 150 21.05 2.10 -9.86
C ALA A 150 20.03 0.94 -10.02
N PHE A 151 19.24 0.93 -11.10
CA PHE A 151 18.34 -0.19 -11.39
C PHE A 151 19.08 -1.47 -11.80
N LEU A 152 20.18 -1.38 -12.55
CA LEU A 152 21.03 -2.54 -12.88
C LEU A 152 21.76 -3.09 -11.65
N GLU A 153 22.22 -2.24 -10.73
CA GLU A 153 22.78 -2.66 -9.43
C GLU A 153 21.72 -3.37 -8.58
N ALA A 154 20.46 -2.89 -8.59
CA ALA A 154 19.36 -3.58 -7.93
C ALA A 154 19.07 -4.95 -8.56
N GLN A 155 19.05 -5.06 -9.89
CA GLN A 155 18.93 -6.34 -10.58
C GLN A 155 20.03 -7.33 -10.20
N ALA A 156 21.30 -6.90 -10.30
CA ALA A 156 22.46 -7.71 -9.92
C ALA A 156 22.39 -8.17 -8.46
N ALA A 157 21.99 -7.28 -7.53
CA ALA A 157 21.92 -7.59 -6.10
C ALA A 157 20.68 -8.39 -5.66
N THR A 158 19.66 -8.51 -6.51
CA THR A 158 18.40 -9.26 -6.23
C THR A 158 18.29 -10.58 -7.00
N GLY A 159 19.22 -10.86 -7.91
CA GLY A 159 19.39 -12.18 -8.50
C GLY A 159 20.08 -12.17 -9.86
N PHE A 160 19.66 -11.36 -10.82
CA PHE A 160 20.09 -11.47 -12.22
C PHE A 160 19.95 -10.13 -12.93
N ILE A 161 20.79 -9.88 -13.94
CA ILE A 161 20.45 -8.89 -14.97
C ILE A 161 19.36 -9.50 -15.87
N ILE A 162 18.28 -8.77 -16.10
CA ILE A 162 17.08 -9.27 -16.78
C ILE A 162 16.96 -8.58 -18.14
N ASP A 163 16.75 -9.35 -19.20
CA ASP A 163 16.26 -8.82 -20.47
C ASP A 163 14.74 -8.55 -20.35
N PRO A 164 14.29 -7.29 -20.39
CA PRO A 164 12.87 -6.96 -20.20
C PRO A 164 11.98 -7.42 -21.37
N THR A 165 12.55 -7.74 -22.53
CA THR A 165 11.81 -8.16 -23.73
C THR A 165 11.53 -9.66 -23.74
N THR A 166 12.48 -10.48 -23.28
CA THR A 166 12.37 -11.95 -23.28
C THR A 166 12.15 -12.57 -21.89
N GLY A 167 12.41 -11.82 -20.82
CA GLY A 167 12.44 -12.34 -19.45
C GLY A 167 13.65 -13.23 -19.13
N GLN A 168 14.61 -13.35 -20.05
CA GLN A 168 15.84 -14.10 -19.82
C GLN A 168 16.72 -13.42 -18.76
N LYS A 169 17.48 -14.25 -18.04
CA LYS A 169 18.25 -13.89 -16.86
C LYS A 169 19.73 -14.19 -17.11
N PHE A 170 20.60 -13.26 -16.74
CA PHE A 170 22.03 -13.34 -17.04
C PHE A 170 22.88 -12.99 -15.81
N SER A 171 24.10 -13.54 -15.78
CA SER A 171 25.17 -13.02 -14.93
C SER A 171 25.56 -11.60 -15.36
N VAL A 172 26.31 -10.87 -14.52
CA VAL A 172 26.82 -9.55 -14.93
C VAL A 172 27.73 -9.67 -16.17
N ASP A 173 28.60 -10.67 -16.22
CA ASP A 173 29.49 -10.90 -17.37
C ASP A 173 28.73 -11.17 -18.68
N ASP A 174 27.78 -12.10 -18.66
CA ASP A 174 26.95 -12.41 -19.84
C ASP A 174 26.12 -11.21 -20.30
N SER A 175 25.63 -10.40 -19.35
CA SER A 175 24.82 -9.22 -19.65
C SER A 175 25.59 -8.14 -20.41
N VAL A 176 26.89 -8.00 -20.14
CA VAL A 176 27.77 -7.05 -20.86
C VAL A 176 28.03 -7.54 -22.27
N VAL A 177 28.30 -8.84 -22.45
CA VAL A 177 28.47 -9.46 -23.78
C VAL A 177 27.20 -9.30 -24.64
N ARG A 178 26.02 -9.37 -24.02
CA ARG A 178 24.71 -9.22 -24.68
C ARG A 178 24.26 -7.75 -24.81
N GLY A 179 25.03 -6.78 -24.33
CA GLY A 179 24.68 -5.35 -24.41
C GLY A 179 23.51 -4.91 -23.51
N LEU A 180 23.10 -5.75 -22.54
CA LEU A 180 22.09 -5.44 -21.53
C LEU A 180 22.66 -4.55 -20.41
N ALA A 181 23.98 -4.60 -20.21
CA ALA A 181 24.75 -3.67 -19.38
C ALA A 181 25.89 -3.04 -20.22
N ASP A 182 26.15 -1.75 -20.04
CA ASP A 182 27.31 -1.10 -20.67
C ASP A 182 28.61 -1.48 -19.92
N SER A 183 29.70 -1.70 -20.67
CA SER A 183 30.99 -2.13 -20.12
C SER A 183 31.56 -1.17 -19.04
N GLU A 184 31.25 0.13 -19.14
CA GLU A 184 31.60 1.15 -18.12
C GLU A 184 31.03 0.84 -16.72
N PHE A 185 29.96 0.03 -16.63
CA PHE A 185 29.32 -0.34 -15.37
C PHE A 185 29.77 -1.70 -14.82
N LYS A 186 30.51 -2.51 -15.59
CA LYS A 186 30.85 -3.90 -15.24
C LYS A 186 31.41 -4.05 -13.82
N SER A 187 32.40 -3.23 -13.45
CA SER A 187 33.01 -3.26 -12.12
C SER A 187 31.99 -3.02 -10.99
N ARG A 188 31.14 -1.99 -11.13
CA ARG A 188 30.09 -1.67 -10.15
C ARG A 188 29.00 -2.74 -10.05
N LEU A 189 28.64 -3.35 -11.18
CA LEU A 189 27.65 -4.43 -11.21
C LEU A 189 28.19 -5.72 -10.57
N LEU A 190 29.47 -6.05 -10.76
CA LEU A 190 30.11 -7.18 -10.06
C LEU A 190 30.15 -6.94 -8.53
N GLU A 191 30.40 -5.70 -8.08
CA GLU A 191 30.30 -5.35 -6.65
C GLU A 191 28.87 -5.46 -6.09
N ALA A 192 27.84 -5.31 -6.93
CA ALA A 192 26.44 -5.53 -6.56
C ALA A 192 26.06 -7.03 -6.57
N GLU A 193 26.59 -7.81 -7.52
CA GLU A 193 26.34 -9.25 -7.65
C GLU A 193 26.89 -10.07 -6.46
N LYS A 194 27.88 -9.54 -5.72
CA LYS A 194 28.31 -10.09 -4.41
C LYS A 194 27.17 -10.20 -3.39
N ALA A 195 26.09 -9.43 -3.51
CA ALA A 195 24.91 -9.58 -2.67
C ALA A 195 24.12 -10.89 -2.93
N VAL A 196 24.41 -11.57 -4.04
CA VAL A 196 23.84 -12.88 -4.43
C VAL A 196 24.87 -14.01 -4.29
N LEU A 197 26.12 -13.76 -4.70
CA LEU A 197 27.23 -14.73 -4.62
C LEU A 197 27.84 -14.84 -3.21
N GLY A 198 27.61 -13.84 -2.37
CA GLY A 198 28.18 -13.70 -1.04
C GLY A 198 29.45 -12.86 -1.00
N TYR A 199 29.66 -12.17 0.11
CA TYR A 199 30.88 -11.43 0.40
C TYR A 199 31.91 -12.38 1.02
N CYS A 200 32.95 -12.73 0.27
CA CYS A 200 33.98 -13.66 0.73
C CYS A 200 34.80 -13.08 1.89
N CYS A 201 34.73 -13.72 3.06
CA CYS A 201 35.52 -13.39 4.24
C CYS A 201 36.13 -14.68 4.82
N SER A 202 37.46 -14.77 4.88
CA SER A 202 38.18 -15.95 5.41
C SER A 202 37.68 -17.29 4.87
N GLY A 203 37.39 -17.37 3.56
CA GLY A 203 36.89 -18.56 2.87
C GLY A 203 35.38 -18.84 3.04
N LYS A 204 34.63 -17.99 3.77
CA LYS A 204 33.17 -18.10 3.93
C LYS A 204 32.46 -17.05 3.09
N ALA A 205 31.35 -17.43 2.45
CA ALA A 205 30.44 -16.50 1.78
C ALA A 205 29.48 -15.89 2.80
N LEU A 206 29.56 -14.57 3.02
CA LEU A 206 28.67 -13.85 3.93
C LEU A 206 27.49 -13.23 3.17
N SER A 207 26.30 -13.27 3.78
CA SER A 207 25.12 -12.52 3.30
C SER A 207 25.32 -11.00 3.43
N VAL A 208 24.45 -10.21 2.80
CA VAL A 208 24.49 -8.73 2.83
C VAL A 208 24.52 -8.18 4.26
N PHE A 209 23.67 -8.71 5.16
CA PHE A 209 23.62 -8.29 6.55
C PHE A 209 24.93 -8.64 7.29
N GLN A 210 25.40 -9.88 7.15
CA GLN A 210 26.64 -10.34 7.77
C GLN A 210 27.87 -9.55 7.26
N ALA A 211 27.88 -9.14 5.99
CA ALA A 211 28.92 -8.29 5.42
C ALA A 211 28.90 -6.85 5.98
N VAL A 212 27.73 -6.31 6.35
CA VAL A 212 27.61 -5.02 7.06
C VAL A 212 28.16 -5.14 8.48
N GLU A 213 27.78 -6.18 9.23
CA GLU A 213 28.27 -6.41 10.60
C GLU A 213 29.79 -6.67 10.61
N ALA A 214 30.32 -7.35 9.58
CA ALA A 214 31.76 -7.56 9.35
C ALA A 214 32.50 -6.34 8.75
N GLN A 215 31.82 -5.20 8.56
CA GLN A 215 32.37 -3.95 7.99
C GLN A 215 32.93 -4.06 6.55
N LEU A 216 32.59 -5.14 5.83
CA LEU A 216 32.94 -5.34 4.42
C LEU A 216 32.02 -4.55 3.48
N LEU A 217 30.86 -4.13 3.97
CA LEU A 217 29.86 -3.36 3.23
C LEU A 217 29.39 -2.16 4.07
N GLU A 218 29.36 -0.98 3.45
CA GLU A 218 28.85 0.23 4.09
C GLU A 218 27.39 0.05 4.56
N ARG A 219 27.11 0.42 5.80
CA ARG A 219 25.80 0.20 6.44
C ARG A 219 24.61 0.73 5.64
N GLN A 220 24.72 1.92 5.03
CA GLN A 220 23.63 2.48 4.23
C GLN A 220 23.45 1.72 2.91
N LYS A 221 24.55 1.37 2.22
CA LYS A 221 24.51 0.54 1.01
C LYS A 221 23.91 -0.84 1.27
N GLY A 222 24.26 -1.47 2.41
CA GLY A 222 23.68 -2.74 2.83
C GLY A 222 22.17 -2.66 3.12
N LYS A 223 21.69 -1.61 3.81
CA LYS A 223 20.25 -1.38 3.98
C LYS A 223 19.51 -1.22 2.65
N ASN A 224 20.06 -0.46 1.70
CA ASN A 224 19.46 -0.29 0.37
C ASN A 224 19.34 -1.62 -0.38
N ILE A 225 20.36 -2.48 -0.31
CA ILE A 225 20.35 -3.81 -0.94
C ILE A 225 19.33 -4.73 -0.27
N LEU A 226 19.28 -4.76 1.08
CA LEU A 226 18.30 -5.55 1.82
C LEU A 226 16.85 -5.12 1.52
N GLU A 227 16.61 -3.82 1.35
CA GLU A 227 15.30 -3.28 0.95
C GLU A 227 14.89 -3.80 -0.43
N ALA A 228 15.78 -3.75 -1.42
CA ALA A 228 15.52 -4.31 -2.74
C ALA A 228 15.32 -5.84 -2.73
N GLN A 229 16.10 -6.60 -1.95
CA GLN A 229 15.96 -8.06 -1.81
C GLN A 229 14.61 -8.44 -1.18
N ILE A 230 14.23 -7.81 -0.06
CA ILE A 230 12.96 -8.06 0.63
C ILE A 230 11.78 -7.69 -0.29
N ALA A 231 11.85 -6.55 -0.99
CA ALA A 231 10.85 -6.15 -1.97
C ALA A 231 10.73 -7.14 -3.15
N CYS A 232 11.86 -7.77 -3.53
CA CYS A 232 11.93 -8.82 -4.56
C CYS A 232 11.59 -10.24 -4.05
N GLY A 233 11.09 -10.39 -2.82
CA GLY A 233 10.52 -11.63 -2.29
C GLY A 233 11.26 -12.29 -1.14
N GLY A 234 12.43 -11.79 -0.72
CA GLY A 234 13.15 -12.31 0.44
C GLY A 234 14.65 -11.96 0.46
N VAL A 235 15.27 -12.08 1.63
CA VAL A 235 16.72 -11.89 1.82
C VAL A 235 17.47 -13.04 1.14
N ILE A 236 18.57 -12.76 0.43
CA ILE A 236 19.32 -13.82 -0.25
C ILE A 236 20.29 -14.51 0.72
N ASP A 237 20.17 -15.84 0.80
CA ASP A 237 21.19 -16.73 1.35
C ASP A 237 22.17 -17.11 0.23
N PRO A 238 23.42 -16.59 0.25
CA PRO A 238 24.40 -16.90 -0.79
C PRO A 238 24.96 -18.33 -0.70
N VAL A 239 24.88 -18.98 0.46
CA VAL A 239 25.39 -20.34 0.68
C VAL A 239 24.42 -21.38 0.10
N ARG A 240 23.11 -21.15 0.27
CA ARG A 240 22.05 -22.01 -0.30
C ARG A 240 21.57 -21.57 -1.68
N SER A 241 21.94 -20.37 -2.12
CA SER A 241 21.53 -19.78 -3.40
C SER A 241 20.01 -19.58 -3.55
N VAL A 242 19.34 -19.14 -2.47
CA VAL A 242 17.87 -18.96 -2.43
C VAL A 242 17.47 -17.64 -1.78
N ARG A 243 16.28 -17.13 -2.10
CA ARG A 243 15.62 -16.06 -1.32
C ARG A 243 14.88 -16.68 -0.14
N VAL A 244 15.16 -16.20 1.06
CA VAL A 244 14.52 -16.63 2.32
C VAL A 244 13.51 -15.56 2.77
N PRO A 245 12.29 -15.94 3.19
CA PRO A 245 11.32 -14.99 3.75
C PRO A 245 11.92 -14.21 4.94
N PRO A 246 11.57 -12.92 5.14
CA PRO A 246 12.22 -12.08 6.16
C PRO A 246 12.17 -12.66 7.58
N GLU A 247 11.09 -13.34 7.94
CA GLU A 247 10.87 -13.94 9.26
C GLU A 247 11.82 -15.13 9.50
N ALA A 248 12.01 -15.96 8.47
CA ALA A 248 12.96 -17.08 8.51
C ALA A 248 14.42 -16.56 8.40
N ALA A 249 14.67 -15.51 7.63
CA ALA A 249 15.98 -14.87 7.53
C ALA A 249 16.47 -14.30 8.87
N VAL A 250 15.56 -13.78 9.71
CA VAL A 250 15.88 -13.36 11.08
C VAL A 250 16.27 -14.55 11.97
N GLN A 251 15.57 -15.69 11.86
CA GLN A 251 15.89 -16.91 12.62
C GLN A 251 17.25 -17.51 12.22
N LEU A 252 17.65 -17.35 10.95
CA LEU A 252 18.94 -17.82 10.42
C LEU A 252 20.10 -16.81 10.59
N GLY A 253 19.87 -15.63 11.19
CA GLY A 253 20.89 -14.59 11.33
C GLY A 253 21.34 -13.96 9.99
N LEU A 254 20.54 -14.11 8.94
CA LEU A 254 20.71 -13.43 7.64
C LEU A 254 20.11 -12.01 7.65
N LEU A 255 19.34 -11.68 8.69
CA LEU A 255 18.75 -10.38 8.98
C LEU A 255 18.61 -10.23 10.50
N ASN A 256 18.44 -9.01 11.01
CA ASN A 256 18.02 -8.79 12.39
C ASN A 256 16.66 -8.08 12.48
N ASN A 257 15.96 -8.25 13.60
CA ASN A 257 14.62 -7.72 13.81
C ASN A 257 14.58 -6.18 13.82
N THR A 258 15.70 -5.51 14.13
CA THR A 258 15.80 -4.05 14.12
C THR A 258 15.86 -3.48 12.71
N ILE A 259 16.66 -4.07 11.80
CA ILE A 259 16.65 -3.67 10.40
C ILE A 259 15.30 -3.97 9.78
N LEU A 260 14.72 -5.15 10.00
CA LEU A 260 13.42 -5.52 9.43
C LEU A 260 12.30 -4.51 9.78
N LYS A 261 12.20 -4.12 11.05
CA LYS A 261 11.19 -3.16 11.51
C LYS A 261 11.42 -1.73 10.99
N PHE A 262 12.67 -1.30 10.90
CA PHE A 262 13.02 0.09 10.59
C PHE A 262 13.58 0.29 9.17
N LEU A 263 13.35 -0.65 8.25
CA LEU A 263 13.90 -0.59 6.88
C LEU A 263 13.25 0.48 6.00
N HIS A 264 12.00 0.84 6.29
CA HIS A 264 11.24 1.83 5.53
C HIS A 264 11.05 3.16 6.30
N GLU A 265 11.72 3.34 7.44
CA GLU A 265 11.73 4.61 8.16
C GLU A 265 12.78 5.58 7.57
N PRO A 266 12.40 6.82 7.15
CA PRO A 266 13.35 7.77 6.55
C PRO A 266 14.53 8.19 7.44
N SER A 267 14.38 8.06 8.76
CA SER A 267 15.42 8.27 9.78
C SER A 267 16.47 7.15 9.82
N SER A 268 16.07 5.93 9.43
CA SER A 268 16.91 4.73 9.45
C SER A 268 17.50 4.44 8.07
N ASN A 269 16.72 4.62 7.00
CA ASN A 269 17.09 4.21 5.66
C ASN A 269 16.74 5.31 4.64
N ALA A 270 17.75 5.83 3.93
CA ALA A 270 17.55 6.84 2.91
C ALA A 270 16.96 6.22 1.62
N LYS A 271 16.02 6.92 1.00
CA LYS A 271 15.43 6.53 -0.29
C LYS A 271 16.46 6.70 -1.41
N CYS A 272 17.01 5.61 -1.93
CA CYS A 272 18.10 5.64 -2.92
C CYS A 272 17.65 5.62 -4.38
N PHE A 273 16.41 5.21 -4.68
CA PHE A 273 15.87 5.19 -6.04
C PHE A 273 15.07 6.45 -6.33
N HIS A 274 14.98 6.81 -7.62
CA HIS A 274 14.21 7.97 -8.08
C HIS A 274 13.22 7.54 -9.16
N ASN A 275 11.98 8.03 -9.07
CA ASN A 275 10.98 7.83 -10.11
C ASN A 275 11.38 8.59 -11.40
N PRO A 276 11.47 7.95 -12.58
CA PRO A 276 11.91 8.61 -13.82
C PRO A 276 11.04 9.80 -14.25
N ASN A 277 9.73 9.77 -13.98
CA ASN A 277 8.77 10.76 -14.47
C ASN A 277 8.82 12.08 -13.69
N ASN A 278 9.01 12.02 -12.37
CA ASN A 278 8.95 13.20 -11.48
C ASN A 278 10.17 13.40 -10.58
N ARG A 279 11.19 12.53 -10.68
CA ARG A 279 12.43 12.53 -9.89
C ARG A 279 12.24 12.46 -8.36
N LYS A 280 11.05 12.07 -7.88
CA LYS A 280 10.79 11.85 -6.44
C LYS A 280 11.62 10.68 -5.94
N ALA A 281 12.32 10.85 -4.82
CA ALA A 281 13.04 9.77 -4.15
C ALA A 281 12.05 8.76 -3.53
N MET A 282 12.30 7.47 -3.74
CA MET A 282 11.40 6.35 -3.41
C MET A 282 12.19 5.13 -2.90
N TYR A 283 11.53 4.27 -2.13
CA TYR A 283 12.01 2.91 -1.86
C TYR A 283 11.76 2.01 -3.08
N TYR A 284 12.51 0.92 -3.21
CA TYR A 284 12.33 -0.03 -4.31
C TYR A 284 10.95 -0.70 -4.26
N CYS A 285 10.46 -1.02 -3.06
CA CYS A 285 9.11 -1.57 -2.87
C CYS A 285 8.00 -0.61 -3.35
N ASP A 286 8.20 0.70 -3.27
CA ASP A 286 7.24 1.69 -3.77
C ASP A 286 7.26 1.82 -5.29
N LEU A 287 8.41 1.58 -5.94
CA LEU A 287 8.54 1.58 -7.40
C LEU A 287 7.96 0.29 -8.01
N LEU A 288 8.13 -0.87 -7.36
CA LEU A 288 7.49 -2.12 -7.78
C LEU A 288 5.96 -2.01 -7.81
N LYS A 289 5.34 -1.35 -6.82
CA LYS A 289 3.88 -1.06 -6.80
C LYS A 289 3.40 -0.16 -7.95
N MET A 290 4.31 0.51 -8.66
CA MET A 290 4.00 1.34 -9.83
C MET A 290 4.28 0.62 -11.16
N CYS A 291 4.82 -0.60 -11.14
CA CYS A 291 5.19 -1.34 -12.34
C CYS A 291 4.00 -2.05 -12.98
N LEU A 292 4.06 -2.16 -14.31
CA LEU A 292 3.18 -3.00 -15.12
C LEU A 292 3.77 -4.42 -15.19
N PHE A 293 2.93 -5.45 -15.13
CA PHE A 293 3.37 -6.84 -15.36
C PHE A 293 3.20 -7.22 -16.84
N SER A 294 4.29 -7.47 -17.53
CA SER A 294 4.29 -7.87 -18.95
C SER A 294 3.94 -9.35 -19.10
N VAL A 295 2.87 -9.65 -19.85
CA VAL A 295 2.46 -11.03 -20.17
C VAL A 295 3.55 -11.76 -20.97
N SER A 296 4.19 -11.09 -21.94
CA SER A 296 5.12 -11.72 -22.88
C SER A 296 6.47 -12.08 -22.26
N SER A 297 7.01 -11.20 -21.39
CA SER A 297 8.29 -11.42 -20.71
C SER A 297 8.15 -11.92 -19.27
N LYS A 298 6.93 -11.98 -18.72
CA LYS A 298 6.64 -12.32 -17.30
C LYS A 298 7.44 -11.48 -16.29
N CYS A 299 7.67 -10.21 -16.63
CA CYS A 299 8.51 -9.28 -15.89
C CYS A 299 7.78 -7.99 -15.52
N PHE A 300 8.24 -7.34 -14.44
CA PHE A 300 7.80 -6.00 -14.04
C PHE A 300 8.52 -4.92 -14.84
N LEU A 301 7.76 -3.97 -15.39
CA LEU A 301 8.23 -2.84 -16.19
C LEU A 301 7.77 -1.52 -15.58
N LEU A 302 8.67 -0.57 -15.42
CA LEU A 302 8.34 0.75 -14.86
C LEU A 302 7.79 1.68 -15.97
N PRO A 303 6.52 2.15 -15.90
CA PRO A 303 5.95 3.02 -16.92
C PRO A 303 6.59 4.42 -16.90
N VAL A 304 6.94 4.91 -18.08
CA VAL A 304 7.54 6.23 -18.29
C VAL A 304 6.79 6.98 -19.40
N GLY A 305 6.33 8.19 -19.10
CA GLY A 305 5.54 9.02 -20.01
C GLY A 305 4.51 9.92 -19.33
N GLU A 306 3.74 10.62 -20.16
CA GLU A 306 2.46 11.21 -19.76
C GLU A 306 1.36 10.16 -19.91
N ARG A 307 0.71 9.78 -18.80
CA ARG A 307 -0.42 8.84 -18.79
C ARG A 307 -1.57 9.30 -19.71
N LYS A 308 -1.55 8.84 -20.96
CA LYS A 308 -2.61 8.98 -21.97
C LYS A 308 -3.08 7.60 -22.45
N ILE A 309 -3.10 6.62 -21.54
CA ILE A 309 -3.64 5.29 -21.80
C ILE A 309 -5.16 5.38 -21.85
N SER A 310 -5.77 4.63 -22.78
CA SER A 310 -7.18 4.69 -23.18
C SER A 310 -8.12 4.09 -22.11
N SER A 311 -8.12 4.70 -20.93
CA SER A 311 -8.67 4.25 -19.64
C SER A 311 -7.90 3.05 -19.04
N PRO A 312 -7.71 2.97 -17.69
CA PRO A 312 -8.51 3.66 -16.66
C PRO A 312 -7.73 4.69 -15.81
N SER A 313 -8.01 5.99 -16.07
CA SER A 313 -7.86 7.17 -15.18
C SER A 313 -6.55 7.45 -14.43
N ALA A 314 -6.22 8.74 -14.31
CA ALA A 314 -5.13 9.23 -13.46
C ALA A 314 -5.31 8.89 -11.96
N GLU A 315 -6.52 8.51 -11.54
CA GLU A 315 -6.89 8.11 -10.17
C GLU A 315 -6.26 6.77 -9.69
N LYS A 316 -5.55 6.03 -10.55
CA LYS A 316 -4.98 4.69 -10.24
C LYS A 316 -3.44 4.64 -10.27
N SER A 317 -2.74 5.33 -9.37
CA SER A 317 -1.26 5.32 -9.32
C SER A 317 -0.63 4.07 -8.69
N HIS A 318 -1.44 3.13 -8.17
CA HIS A 318 -0.99 2.00 -7.34
C HIS A 318 -1.68 0.66 -7.63
N LYS A 319 -2.17 0.44 -8.86
CA LYS A 319 -2.66 -0.89 -9.29
C LYS A 319 -1.61 -1.56 -10.18
N THR A 320 -1.39 -2.84 -9.94
CA THR A 320 -0.38 -3.65 -10.66
C THR A 320 -1.01 -4.16 -11.95
N SER A 321 -1.21 -3.24 -12.89
CA SER A 321 -1.84 -3.56 -14.16
C SER A 321 -1.02 -4.56 -14.97
N VAL A 322 -1.72 -5.47 -15.63
CA VAL A 322 -1.12 -6.43 -16.56
C VAL A 322 -1.16 -5.85 -17.97
N ILE A 323 -0.06 -5.95 -18.71
CA ILE A 323 0.05 -5.44 -20.07
C ILE A 323 0.34 -6.55 -21.08
N ASN A 324 -0.46 -6.57 -22.15
CA ASN A 324 -0.15 -7.32 -23.36
C ASN A 324 0.52 -6.35 -24.36
N VAL A 325 1.83 -6.50 -24.52
CA VAL A 325 2.68 -5.63 -25.36
C VAL A 325 2.31 -5.75 -26.84
N GLY A 326 1.99 -6.96 -27.32
CA GLY A 326 1.63 -7.21 -28.72
C GLY A 326 0.32 -6.53 -29.16
N THR A 327 -0.59 -6.26 -28.22
CA THR A 327 -1.83 -5.50 -28.46
C THR A 327 -1.77 -4.08 -27.91
N GLY A 328 -0.70 -3.72 -27.19
CA GLY A 328 -0.59 -2.46 -26.45
C GLY A 328 -1.76 -2.21 -25.49
N SER A 329 -2.34 -3.27 -24.92
CA SER A 329 -3.54 -3.24 -24.08
C SER A 329 -3.19 -3.50 -22.62
N GLU A 330 -3.52 -2.53 -21.76
CA GLU A 330 -3.48 -2.65 -20.30
C GLU A 330 -4.80 -3.27 -19.81
N MET A 331 -4.74 -4.13 -18.79
CA MET A 331 -5.90 -4.78 -18.17
C MET A 331 -5.63 -5.09 -16.69
N THR A 332 -6.69 -5.39 -15.93
CA THR A 332 -6.52 -5.83 -14.54
C THR A 332 -5.85 -7.20 -14.44
N SER A 333 -5.26 -7.49 -13.28
CA SER A 333 -4.74 -8.81 -12.91
C SER A 333 -5.81 -9.91 -13.11
N TYR A 334 -7.05 -9.63 -12.71
CA TYR A 334 -8.19 -10.52 -12.89
C TYR A 334 -8.61 -10.72 -14.36
N GLU A 335 -8.69 -9.66 -15.17
CA GLU A 335 -9.01 -9.77 -16.61
C GLU A 335 -7.95 -10.58 -17.39
N ALA A 336 -6.67 -10.43 -17.02
CA ALA A 336 -5.59 -11.22 -17.62
C ALA A 336 -5.71 -12.72 -17.26
N TYR A 337 -6.16 -13.03 -16.04
CA TYR A 337 -6.44 -14.41 -15.62
C TYR A 337 -7.64 -14.99 -16.38
N GLN A 338 -8.76 -14.26 -16.47
CA GLN A 338 -9.94 -14.68 -17.25
C GLN A 338 -9.61 -14.95 -18.73
N LYS A 339 -8.69 -14.17 -19.32
CA LYS A 339 -8.21 -14.35 -20.71
C LYS A 339 -7.12 -15.43 -20.85
N ASN A 340 -6.78 -16.15 -19.78
CA ASN A 340 -5.70 -17.14 -19.71
C ASN A 340 -4.31 -16.59 -20.11
N TYR A 341 -4.08 -15.29 -19.96
CA TYR A 341 -2.78 -14.66 -20.21
C TYR A 341 -1.80 -14.85 -19.04
N ILE A 342 -2.31 -15.02 -17.82
CA ILE A 342 -1.51 -15.36 -16.63
C ILE A 342 -2.13 -16.58 -15.93
N ASP A 343 -1.29 -17.35 -15.23
CA ASP A 343 -1.78 -18.49 -14.43
C ASP A 343 -2.31 -18.06 -13.06
N LYS A 344 -3.11 -18.93 -12.43
CA LYS A 344 -3.75 -18.64 -11.13
C LYS A 344 -2.73 -18.27 -10.04
N ALA A 345 -1.53 -18.85 -10.07
CA ALA A 345 -0.45 -18.53 -9.13
C ALA A 345 0.05 -17.08 -9.31
N THR A 346 0.30 -16.66 -10.55
CA THR A 346 0.70 -15.27 -10.86
C THR A 346 -0.42 -14.29 -10.52
N TYR A 347 -1.67 -14.61 -10.89
CA TYR A 347 -2.82 -13.78 -10.55
C TYR A 347 -2.97 -13.57 -9.03
N LEU A 348 -2.92 -14.64 -8.22
CA LEU A 348 -3.03 -14.54 -6.77
C LEU A 348 -1.85 -13.76 -6.15
N GLU A 349 -0.66 -13.81 -6.74
CA GLU A 349 0.47 -12.98 -6.29
C GLU A 349 0.23 -11.48 -6.58
N LEU A 350 -0.25 -11.13 -7.77
CA LEU A 350 -0.55 -9.74 -8.14
C LEU A 350 -1.73 -9.20 -7.30
N SER A 351 -2.85 -9.93 -7.22
CA SER A 351 -4.04 -9.53 -6.45
C SER A 351 -3.73 -9.34 -4.96
N LYS A 352 -2.83 -10.14 -4.36
CA LYS A 352 -2.33 -9.95 -2.97
C LYS A 352 -1.45 -8.69 -2.79
N GLN A 353 -0.89 -8.12 -3.86
CA GLN A 353 -0.23 -6.81 -3.77
C GLN A 353 -1.27 -5.69 -3.77
N GLU A 354 -2.31 -5.80 -4.60
CA GLU A 354 -3.36 -4.79 -4.77
C GLU A 354 -4.33 -4.71 -3.58
N PHE A 355 -4.85 -5.85 -3.11
CA PHE A 355 -5.92 -5.94 -2.10
C PHE A 355 -5.52 -6.80 -0.90
N ASP A 356 -6.28 -6.68 0.19
CA ASP A 356 -6.20 -7.51 1.40
C ASP A 356 -7.63 -7.73 1.91
N TRP A 357 -8.35 -8.64 1.23
CA TRP A 357 -9.76 -8.90 1.47
C TRP A 357 -9.99 -9.73 2.74
N LYS A 358 -10.86 -9.23 3.62
CA LYS A 358 -11.27 -9.87 4.87
C LYS A 358 -12.79 -9.94 4.97
N GLU A 359 -13.28 -11.11 5.34
CA GLU A 359 -14.69 -11.35 5.68
C GLU A 359 -15.01 -10.89 7.10
N SER A 360 -16.19 -10.31 7.30
CA SER A 360 -16.73 -9.98 8.62
C SER A 360 -18.24 -10.14 8.62
N THR A 361 -18.80 -10.81 9.63
CA THR A 361 -20.24 -10.85 9.85
C THR A 361 -20.65 -9.59 10.61
N CYS A 362 -21.60 -8.85 10.05
CA CYS A 362 -22.16 -7.64 10.65
C CYS A 362 -23.65 -7.87 10.92
N PHE A 363 -24.23 -7.06 11.81
CA PHE A 363 -25.65 -7.07 12.12
C PHE A 363 -26.27 -5.72 11.73
N ASP A 364 -27.49 -5.73 11.22
CA ASP A 364 -28.26 -4.50 10.99
C ASP A 364 -28.92 -4.01 12.30
N SER A 365 -29.67 -2.90 12.20
CA SER A 365 -30.45 -2.34 13.32
C SER A 365 -31.54 -3.27 13.85
N ASP A 366 -31.96 -4.24 13.04
CA ASP A 366 -33.08 -5.14 13.31
C ASP A 366 -32.58 -6.51 13.83
N GLY A 367 -31.25 -6.68 13.92
CA GLY A 367 -30.56 -7.88 14.42
C GLY A 367 -30.26 -8.95 13.37
N ASN A 368 -30.52 -8.70 12.08
CA ASN A 368 -30.20 -9.67 11.03
C ASN A 368 -28.70 -9.65 10.70
N SER A 369 -28.09 -10.83 10.63
CA SER A 369 -26.69 -10.97 10.23
C SER A 369 -26.53 -10.90 8.71
N PHE A 370 -25.59 -10.09 8.22
CA PHE A 370 -25.15 -10.06 6.83
C PHE A 370 -23.63 -10.20 6.72
N LEU A 371 -23.15 -10.74 5.59
CA LEU A 371 -21.72 -10.91 5.33
C LEU A 371 -21.17 -9.67 4.61
N LEU A 372 -20.18 -9.03 5.23
CA LEU A 372 -19.46 -7.87 4.74
C LEU A 372 -18.06 -8.30 4.30
N LEU A 373 -17.72 -8.05 3.04
CA LEU A 373 -16.36 -8.22 2.52
C LEU A 373 -15.65 -6.87 2.50
N THR A 374 -14.53 -6.75 3.20
CA THR A 374 -13.77 -5.50 3.37
C THR A 374 -12.34 -5.66 2.87
N ASP A 375 -11.87 -4.79 1.98
CA ASP A 375 -10.44 -4.68 1.68
C ASP A 375 -9.76 -3.75 2.69
N LEU A 376 -8.81 -4.30 3.45
CA LEU A 376 -8.08 -3.57 4.48
C LEU A 376 -7.11 -2.51 3.92
N LYS A 377 -6.73 -2.57 2.63
CA LYS A 377 -5.83 -1.59 2.00
C LYS A 377 -6.57 -0.36 1.49
N THR A 378 -7.61 -0.51 0.69
CA THR A 378 -8.39 0.61 0.13
C THR A 378 -9.55 1.05 1.02
N GLY A 379 -9.96 0.20 1.98
CA GLY A 379 -11.17 0.37 2.78
C GLY A 379 -12.47 0.12 2.01
N VAL A 380 -12.43 -0.48 0.80
CA VAL A 380 -13.67 -0.82 0.07
C VAL A 380 -14.44 -1.88 0.85
N GLN A 381 -15.76 -1.71 0.94
CA GLN A 381 -16.66 -2.63 1.63
C GLN A 381 -17.81 -3.04 0.70
N PHE A 382 -18.15 -4.33 0.73
CA PHE A 382 -19.22 -4.91 -0.07
C PHE A 382 -20.13 -5.77 0.82
N ASN A 383 -21.40 -5.36 0.96
CA ASN A 383 -22.44 -6.20 1.56
C ASN A 383 -22.95 -7.18 0.49
N ILE A 384 -22.75 -8.47 0.70
CA ILE A 384 -23.04 -9.50 -0.31
C ILE A 384 -24.54 -9.63 -0.57
N GLU A 385 -25.38 -9.55 0.46
CA GLU A 385 -26.83 -9.66 0.33
C GLU A 385 -27.43 -8.42 -0.36
N GLU A 386 -26.86 -7.24 -0.12
CA GLU A 386 -27.25 -6.00 -0.82
C GLU A 386 -26.91 -6.06 -2.32
N ILE A 387 -25.74 -6.60 -2.69
CA ILE A 387 -25.30 -6.72 -4.09
C ILE A 387 -26.10 -7.81 -4.83
N LEU A 388 -26.51 -8.88 -4.13
CA LEU A 388 -27.51 -9.85 -4.61
C LEU A 388 -28.86 -9.17 -4.88
N ASN A 389 -29.37 -8.36 -3.95
CA ASN A 389 -30.63 -7.64 -4.10
C ASN A 389 -30.59 -6.59 -5.22
N GLN A 390 -29.43 -5.99 -5.48
CA GLN A 390 -29.19 -5.10 -6.63
C GLN A 390 -29.08 -5.85 -7.98
N GLY A 391 -29.13 -7.19 -7.99
CA GLY A 391 -28.99 -8.00 -9.22
C GLY A 391 -27.60 -7.92 -9.87
N ARG A 392 -26.57 -7.50 -9.11
CA ARG A 392 -25.21 -7.28 -9.62
C ARG A 392 -24.33 -8.53 -9.57
N ILE A 393 -24.71 -9.53 -8.77
CA ILE A 393 -24.11 -10.86 -8.73
C ILE A 393 -25.19 -11.93 -8.65
N ASP A 394 -24.93 -13.11 -9.21
CA ASP A 394 -25.82 -14.26 -9.10
C ASP A 394 -25.62 -15.01 -7.78
N ARG A 395 -26.70 -15.58 -7.23
CA ARG A 395 -26.64 -16.50 -6.08
C ARG A 395 -25.74 -17.71 -6.36
N ALA A 396 -25.62 -18.13 -7.62
CA ALA A 396 -24.69 -19.19 -8.04
C ALA A 396 -23.21 -18.82 -7.83
N LEU A 397 -22.83 -17.54 -7.96
CA LEU A 397 -21.47 -17.09 -7.69
C LEU A 397 -21.18 -17.11 -6.18
N VAL A 398 -22.12 -16.64 -5.38
CA VAL A 398 -22.02 -16.64 -3.90
C VAL A 398 -21.95 -18.06 -3.35
N ASN A 399 -22.66 -19.02 -3.95
CA ASN A 399 -22.53 -20.44 -3.58
C ASN A 399 -21.12 -20.99 -3.89
N LYS A 400 -20.57 -20.74 -5.09
CA LYS A 400 -19.19 -21.16 -5.43
C LYS A 400 -18.14 -20.60 -4.46
N TYR A 401 -18.36 -19.38 -3.96
CA TYR A 401 -17.50 -18.78 -2.93
C TYR A 401 -17.67 -19.46 -1.57
N LYS A 402 -18.91 -19.68 -1.10
CA LYS A 402 -19.20 -20.41 0.15
C LYS A 402 -18.71 -21.87 0.13
N GLU A 403 -18.67 -22.48 -1.05
CA GLU A 403 -18.12 -23.83 -1.31
C GLU A 403 -16.58 -23.85 -1.43
N GLY A 404 -15.91 -22.69 -1.38
CA GLY A 404 -14.44 -22.58 -1.50
C GLY A 404 -13.89 -22.81 -2.91
N LEU A 405 -14.74 -22.88 -3.94
CA LEU A 405 -14.33 -23.09 -5.34
C LEU A 405 -13.64 -21.85 -5.94
N ILE A 406 -13.95 -20.67 -5.43
CA ILE A 406 -13.24 -19.42 -5.72
C ILE A 406 -12.70 -18.80 -4.44
N THR A 407 -11.51 -18.21 -4.54
CA THR A 407 -10.84 -17.54 -3.42
C THR A 407 -11.49 -16.20 -3.10
N VAL A 408 -11.27 -15.70 -1.88
CA VAL A 408 -11.71 -14.36 -1.45
C VAL A 408 -11.20 -13.25 -2.38
N ASN A 409 -9.99 -13.40 -2.92
CA ASN A 409 -9.42 -12.50 -3.93
C ASN A 409 -10.21 -12.53 -5.25
N GLU A 410 -10.49 -13.72 -5.79
CA GLU A 410 -11.28 -13.87 -7.02
C GLU A 410 -12.68 -13.29 -6.84
N PHE A 411 -13.31 -13.52 -5.69
CA PHE A 411 -14.63 -12.98 -5.38
C PHE A 411 -14.61 -11.45 -5.22
N GLY A 412 -13.63 -10.91 -4.49
CA GLY A 412 -13.44 -9.46 -4.33
C GLY A 412 -13.16 -8.75 -5.66
N ASP A 413 -12.31 -9.33 -6.52
CA ASP A 413 -12.03 -8.79 -7.85
C ASP A 413 -13.28 -8.79 -8.76
N ILE A 414 -14.11 -9.85 -8.71
CA ILE A 414 -15.41 -9.87 -9.42
C ILE A 414 -16.33 -8.76 -8.90
N LEU A 415 -16.42 -8.56 -7.58
CA LEU A 415 -17.22 -7.49 -6.99
C LEU A 415 -16.74 -6.11 -7.45
N VAL A 416 -15.42 -5.87 -7.49
CA VAL A 416 -14.82 -4.64 -8.02
C VAL A 416 -15.09 -4.46 -9.52
N SER A 417 -14.97 -5.51 -10.33
CA SER A 417 -15.30 -5.45 -11.77
C SER A 417 -16.80 -5.20 -12.03
N SER A 418 -17.68 -5.69 -11.15
CA SER A 418 -19.14 -5.42 -11.20
C SER A 418 -19.50 -4.02 -10.67
N SER A 419 -18.61 -3.36 -9.91
CA SER A 419 -18.79 -1.99 -9.45
C SER A 419 -18.17 -1.01 -10.43
N GLN A 420 -18.96 -0.59 -11.42
CA GLN A 420 -18.74 0.70 -12.07
C GLN A 420 -19.63 1.74 -11.37
N PRO A 421 -19.15 2.43 -10.34
CA PRO A 421 -19.93 3.50 -9.72
C PRO A 421 -20.09 4.64 -10.72
N ASN A 422 -21.34 5.01 -10.99
CA ASN A 422 -21.63 6.24 -11.72
C ASN A 422 -21.23 7.43 -10.85
N LYS A 423 -20.65 8.47 -11.46
CA LYS A 423 -20.30 9.71 -10.76
C LYS A 423 -21.57 10.37 -10.25
N ASP A 424 -21.75 10.44 -8.93
CA ASP A 424 -22.85 11.19 -8.33
C ASP A 424 -22.55 12.68 -8.43
N LEU A 425 -23.02 13.30 -9.52
CA LEU A 425 -22.90 14.74 -9.74
C LEU A 425 -23.51 15.56 -8.59
N ASN A 426 -24.49 14.97 -7.88
CA ASN A 426 -25.22 15.54 -6.74
C ASN A 426 -24.58 15.19 -5.38
N SER A 427 -23.39 14.57 -5.37
CA SER A 427 -22.63 14.29 -4.16
C SER A 427 -22.12 15.61 -3.55
N PRO A 428 -22.37 15.89 -2.25
CA PRO A 428 -21.57 16.83 -1.49
C PRO A 428 -20.14 16.29 -1.30
N ILE A 429 -19.28 17.02 -0.59
CA ILE A 429 -17.96 16.52 -0.20
C ILE A 429 -18.15 15.41 0.84
N ALA A 430 -18.03 14.14 0.43
CA ALA A 430 -18.21 12.95 1.27
C ALA A 430 -17.04 12.74 2.25
N GLY A 431 -15.86 13.24 1.92
CA GLY A 431 -14.66 13.11 2.75
C GLY A 431 -13.42 13.67 2.06
N PHE A 432 -12.26 13.20 2.51
CA PHE A 432 -10.96 13.66 2.02
C PHE A 432 -10.17 12.53 1.39
N TRP A 433 -9.35 12.88 0.40
CA TRP A 433 -8.47 11.96 -0.31
C TRP A 433 -7.01 12.34 -0.07
N LEU A 434 -6.22 11.45 0.52
CA LEU A 434 -4.82 11.69 0.83
C LEU A 434 -3.94 11.21 -0.33
N SER A 435 -3.48 12.13 -1.18
CA SER A 435 -2.84 11.76 -2.46
C SER A 435 -1.46 11.10 -2.31
N GLU A 436 -0.81 11.22 -1.15
CA GLU A 436 0.49 10.56 -0.91
C GLU A 436 0.38 9.10 -0.45
N THR A 437 -0.76 8.69 0.12
CA THR A 437 -0.98 7.32 0.63
C THR A 437 -2.17 6.61 0.00
N ASN A 438 -2.92 7.29 -0.88
CA ASN A 438 -4.10 6.73 -1.54
C ASN A 438 -5.20 6.31 -0.53
N GLU A 439 -5.28 7.00 0.63
CA GLU A 439 -6.25 6.73 1.72
C GLU A 439 -7.50 7.62 1.55
N ARG A 440 -8.69 7.00 1.57
CA ARG A 440 -9.97 7.71 1.77
C ARG A 440 -10.15 7.98 3.26
N ILE A 441 -10.47 9.20 3.64
CA ILE A 441 -10.52 9.63 5.04
C ILE A 441 -11.87 10.32 5.33
N PRO A 442 -12.71 9.74 6.20
CA PRO A 442 -13.94 10.38 6.69
C PRO A 442 -13.66 11.74 7.35
N VAL A 443 -14.66 12.62 7.32
CA VAL A 443 -14.51 14.03 7.74
C VAL A 443 -14.01 14.14 9.20
N LEU A 444 -14.57 13.36 10.12
CA LEU A 444 -14.12 13.31 11.52
C LEU A 444 -12.66 12.83 11.64
N LYS A 445 -12.31 11.74 10.96
CA LYS A 445 -10.94 11.17 10.97
C LYS A 445 -9.92 12.16 10.40
N ALA A 446 -10.30 12.94 9.38
CA ALA A 446 -9.45 13.99 8.81
C ALA A 446 -9.21 15.17 9.79
N SER A 447 -10.24 15.54 10.56
CA SER A 447 -10.12 16.55 11.61
C SER A 447 -9.24 16.06 12.78
N ARG A 448 -9.48 14.83 13.27
CA ARG A 448 -8.64 14.20 14.33
C ARG A 448 -7.17 14.04 13.90
N LYS A 449 -6.90 13.74 12.61
CA LYS A 449 -5.55 13.70 12.01
C LYS A 449 -4.94 15.10 11.73
N ASN A 450 -5.61 16.21 12.07
CA ASN A 450 -5.20 17.59 11.76
C ASN A 450 -4.93 17.86 10.27
N LEU A 451 -5.55 17.10 9.35
CA LEU A 451 -5.46 17.34 7.91
C LEU A 451 -6.25 18.60 7.51
N VAL A 452 -7.37 18.81 8.20
CA VAL A 452 -8.31 19.91 8.03
C VAL A 452 -8.62 20.57 9.36
N ASP A 453 -8.87 21.88 9.34
CA ASP A 453 -9.32 22.60 10.52
C ASP A 453 -10.77 22.23 10.90
N ARG A 454 -11.14 22.47 12.16
CA ARG A 454 -12.46 22.13 12.70
C ARG A 454 -13.61 22.83 11.99
N VAL A 455 -13.41 24.05 11.45
CA VAL A 455 -14.47 24.76 10.71
C VAL A 455 -14.68 24.08 9.37
N THR A 456 -13.62 23.81 8.61
CA THR A 456 -13.68 23.07 7.34
C THR A 456 -14.37 21.71 7.50
N ALA A 457 -14.02 20.96 8.55
CA ALA A 457 -14.67 19.68 8.86
C ALA A 457 -16.18 19.85 9.15
N LEU A 458 -16.55 20.81 10.01
CA LEU A 458 -17.94 21.09 10.34
C LEU A 458 -18.76 21.48 9.09
N ARG A 459 -18.25 22.35 8.22
CA ARG A 459 -18.95 22.75 6.98
C ARG A 459 -19.15 21.60 6.01
N CYS A 460 -18.23 20.64 5.95
CA CYS A 460 -18.44 19.43 5.14
C CYS A 460 -19.57 18.56 5.75
N LEU A 461 -19.63 18.41 7.07
CA LEU A 461 -20.72 17.68 7.74
C LEU A 461 -22.08 18.40 7.59
N GLU A 462 -22.14 19.73 7.74
CA GLU A 462 -23.35 20.53 7.49
C GLU A 462 -23.89 20.28 6.08
N ALA A 463 -23.02 20.24 5.06
CA ALA A 463 -23.40 19.99 3.67
C ALA A 463 -23.82 18.54 3.38
N GLN A 464 -23.27 17.56 4.10
CA GLN A 464 -23.72 16.16 4.01
C GLN A 464 -25.12 16.02 4.60
N VAL A 465 -25.30 16.49 5.83
CA VAL A 465 -26.57 16.39 6.56
C VAL A 465 -27.69 17.15 5.84
N SER A 466 -27.43 18.37 5.32
CA SER A 466 -28.44 19.13 4.57
C SER A 466 -28.82 18.50 3.21
N THR A 467 -28.07 17.50 2.73
CA THR A 467 -28.31 16.78 1.48
C THR A 467 -28.66 15.29 1.67
N GLY A 468 -29.11 14.93 2.88
CA GLY A 468 -29.76 13.65 3.18
C GLY A 468 -29.10 12.78 4.25
N GLY A 469 -28.04 13.25 4.91
CA GLY A 469 -27.42 12.53 6.04
C GLY A 469 -25.89 12.52 5.98
N VAL A 470 -25.26 12.12 7.09
CA VAL A 470 -23.80 11.95 7.16
C VAL A 470 -23.39 10.81 6.22
N ILE A 471 -22.39 11.07 5.36
CA ILE A 471 -21.93 10.10 4.37
C ILE A 471 -20.77 9.30 4.92
N ASP A 472 -20.86 7.98 4.85
CA ASP A 472 -19.68 7.11 4.92
C ASP A 472 -19.00 7.04 3.54
N PRO A 473 -17.78 7.59 3.35
CA PRO A 473 -17.09 7.57 2.07
C PRO A 473 -16.55 6.19 1.66
N PHE A 474 -16.66 5.15 2.51
CA PHE A 474 -16.25 3.79 2.17
C PHE A 474 -17.37 2.98 1.53
N THR A 475 -18.57 3.02 2.11
CA THR A 475 -19.78 2.32 1.61
C THR A 475 -20.66 3.19 0.70
N GLY A 476 -20.52 4.52 0.79
CA GLY A 476 -21.39 5.50 0.14
C GLY A 476 -22.77 5.67 0.77
N LYS A 477 -23.05 5.00 1.90
CA LYS A 477 -24.32 5.11 2.60
C LYS A 477 -24.46 6.44 3.33
N LYS A 478 -25.70 6.92 3.41
CA LYS A 478 -26.13 8.07 4.21
C LYS A 478 -26.79 7.57 5.48
N TYR A 479 -26.42 8.17 6.61
CA TYR A 479 -26.98 7.87 7.93
C TYR A 479 -27.55 9.14 8.57
N SER A 480 -28.60 8.98 9.38
CA SER A 480 -29.06 10.05 10.27
C SER A 480 -27.95 10.48 11.23
N VAL A 481 -28.06 11.69 11.82
CA VAL A 481 -27.07 12.19 12.79
C VAL A 481 -26.95 11.23 13.99
N SER A 482 -28.06 10.59 14.39
CA SER A 482 -28.06 9.61 15.49
C SER A 482 -27.34 8.30 15.14
N GLU A 483 -27.59 7.75 13.96
CA GLU A 483 -26.93 6.52 13.47
C GLU A 483 -25.45 6.73 13.15
N ALA A 484 -25.08 7.93 12.68
CA ALA A 484 -23.71 8.33 12.40
C ALA A 484 -22.87 8.46 13.67
N LEU A 485 -23.48 8.92 14.78
CA LEU A 485 -22.84 8.95 16.10
C LEU A 485 -22.59 7.53 16.62
N GLN A 486 -23.57 6.62 16.51
CA GLN A 486 -23.42 5.21 16.88
C GLN A 486 -22.33 4.48 16.07
N ARG A 487 -22.06 4.93 14.84
CA ARG A 487 -21.03 4.38 13.93
C ARG A 487 -19.69 5.15 14.00
N GLU A 488 -19.54 6.06 14.96
CA GLU A 488 -18.35 6.92 15.14
C GLU A 488 -17.93 7.74 13.90
N LEU A 489 -18.86 7.98 12.96
CA LEU A 489 -18.63 8.84 11.79
C LEU A 489 -18.56 10.33 12.17
N ILE A 490 -19.18 10.67 13.31
CA ILE A 490 -19.15 11.99 13.97
C ILE A 490 -18.94 11.82 15.48
N ASP A 491 -18.56 12.89 16.18
CA ASP A 491 -18.54 12.95 17.65
C ASP A 491 -19.74 13.75 18.21
N ASP A 492 -19.99 13.66 19.53
CA ASP A 492 -21.06 14.40 20.22
C ASP A 492 -21.02 15.92 20.00
N GLY A 493 -19.81 16.48 19.80
CA GLY A 493 -19.61 17.90 19.57
C GLY A 493 -20.12 18.31 18.19
N CYS A 494 -19.79 17.53 17.16
CA CYS A 494 -20.29 17.70 15.81
C CYS A 494 -21.78 17.40 15.73
N ALA A 495 -22.26 16.32 16.35
CA ALA A 495 -23.67 15.93 16.35
C ALA A 495 -24.58 17.07 16.82
N LYS A 496 -24.27 17.69 17.97
CA LYS A 496 -25.01 18.86 18.49
C LYS A 496 -25.00 20.07 17.57
N GLN A 497 -23.95 20.25 16.77
CA GLN A 497 -23.82 21.37 15.83
C GLN A 497 -24.58 21.11 14.51
N ILE A 498 -24.60 19.87 14.02
CA ILE A 498 -25.23 19.52 12.72
C ILE A 498 -26.67 19.02 12.84
N GLN A 499 -27.16 18.68 14.02
CA GLN A 499 -28.56 18.24 14.23
C GLN A 499 -29.59 19.27 13.73
N GLN A 500 -29.30 20.58 13.84
CA GLN A 500 -30.16 21.62 13.28
C GLN A 500 -30.14 21.68 11.74
N CYS A 501 -29.11 21.13 11.09
CA CYS A 501 -29.05 20.99 9.63
C CYS A 501 -29.88 19.79 9.15
N GLU A 502 -30.06 18.76 9.97
CA GLU A 502 -30.89 17.58 9.64
C GLU A 502 -32.35 18.01 9.47
N LEU A 503 -32.81 18.92 10.33
CA LEU A 503 -34.12 19.56 10.26
C LEU A 503 -34.38 20.35 8.96
N ILE A 504 -33.34 20.77 8.23
CA ILE A 504 -33.48 21.45 6.93
C ILE A 504 -33.77 20.43 5.83
N PHE A 505 -33.31 19.18 5.98
CA PHE A 505 -33.59 18.08 5.07
C PHE A 505 -34.91 17.36 5.39
N THR A 506 -35.18 17.08 6.67
CA THR A 506 -36.43 16.42 7.12
C THR A 506 -37.61 17.38 7.20
N GLY A 507 -37.34 18.68 7.26
CA GLY A 507 -38.34 19.73 7.42
C GLY A 507 -38.72 19.98 8.88
N ILE A 508 -39.08 21.23 9.20
CA ILE A 508 -39.53 21.65 10.53
C ILE A 508 -41.05 21.80 10.53
N ILE A 509 -41.72 21.10 11.43
CA ILE A 509 -43.17 21.20 11.62
C ILE A 509 -43.49 22.52 12.32
N HIS A 510 -44.38 23.35 11.74
CA HIS A 510 -44.83 24.58 12.37
C HIS A 510 -45.68 24.28 13.63
N PRO A 511 -45.33 24.79 14.83
CA PRO A 511 -45.99 24.40 16.09
C PRO A 511 -47.52 24.53 16.10
N VAL A 512 -48.05 25.59 15.48
CA VAL A 512 -49.51 25.87 15.42
C VAL A 512 -50.21 25.26 14.20
N ARG A 513 -49.54 25.16 13.04
CA ARG A 513 -50.18 24.75 11.76
C ARG A 513 -50.06 23.26 11.49
N ASN A 514 -49.17 22.56 12.22
CA ASN A 514 -48.83 21.15 12.01
C ASN A 514 -48.42 20.80 10.56
N THR A 515 -47.93 21.81 9.81
CA THR A 515 -47.43 21.66 8.45
C THR A 515 -45.91 21.80 8.44
N VAL A 516 -45.22 21.02 7.63
CA VAL A 516 -43.79 21.21 7.34
C VAL A 516 -43.57 22.57 6.68
N MET A 517 -42.73 23.39 7.29
CA MET A 517 -42.28 24.71 6.85
C MET A 517 -41.17 24.61 5.80
N SER A 518 -41.01 25.63 4.97
CA SER A 518 -39.81 25.76 4.14
C SER A 518 -38.60 26.18 4.99
N ALA A 519 -37.38 25.90 4.51
CA ALA A 519 -36.16 26.33 5.18
C ALA A 519 -36.09 27.87 5.34
N VAL A 520 -36.62 28.63 4.37
CA VAL A 520 -36.69 30.09 4.42
C VAL A 520 -37.72 30.56 5.46
N GLU A 521 -38.89 29.92 5.54
CA GLU A 521 -39.88 30.19 6.58
C GLU A 521 -39.33 29.91 7.99
N ALA A 522 -38.60 28.80 8.17
CA ALA A 522 -37.97 28.45 9.44
C ALA A 522 -36.88 29.46 9.86
N VAL A 523 -36.11 30.01 8.90
CA VAL A 523 -35.16 31.10 9.14
C VAL A 523 -35.88 32.40 9.54
N HIS A 524 -37.00 32.74 8.90
CA HIS A 524 -37.77 33.94 9.27
C HIS A 524 -38.39 33.84 10.66
N LEU A 525 -38.84 32.65 11.06
CA LEU A 525 -39.37 32.37 12.40
C LEU A 525 -38.28 32.16 13.46
N SER A 526 -37.00 32.37 13.12
CA SER A 526 -35.83 32.18 14.00
C SER A 526 -35.72 30.77 14.59
N ALA A 527 -36.33 29.77 13.96
CA ALA A 527 -36.20 28.36 14.34
C ALA A 527 -34.83 27.77 13.92
N ILE A 528 -34.17 28.43 12.96
CA ILE A 528 -32.82 28.12 12.45
C ILE A 528 -32.04 29.43 12.41
N ASP A 529 -30.75 29.40 12.77
CA ASP A 529 -29.84 30.52 12.53
C ASP A 529 -29.82 30.92 11.05
N LYS A 530 -29.86 32.24 10.80
CA LYS A 530 -29.97 32.80 9.45
C LYS A 530 -28.76 32.49 8.58
N GLU A 531 -27.55 32.49 9.12
CA GLU A 531 -26.37 32.14 8.32
C GLU A 531 -26.34 30.65 8.01
N MET A 532 -26.69 29.80 8.97
CA MET A 532 -26.74 28.35 8.80
C MET A 532 -27.79 27.91 7.78
N GLY A 533 -29.02 28.46 7.87
CA GLY A 533 -30.07 28.16 6.89
C GLY A 533 -29.67 28.56 5.47
N MET A 534 -29.07 29.75 5.31
CA MET A 534 -28.52 30.20 4.03
C MET A 534 -27.40 29.29 3.49
N ARG A 535 -26.45 28.86 4.34
CA ARG A 535 -25.40 27.90 3.94
C ARG A 535 -25.98 26.56 3.50
N CYS A 536 -26.97 26.04 4.22
CA CYS A 536 -27.56 24.74 3.91
C CYS A 536 -28.32 24.74 2.58
N LEU A 537 -29.02 25.84 2.27
CA LEU A 537 -29.64 26.07 0.97
C LEU A 537 -28.59 26.19 -0.16
N GLU A 538 -27.47 26.88 0.09
CA GLU A 538 -26.33 26.96 -0.85
C GLU A 538 -25.77 25.56 -1.13
N TYR A 539 -25.60 24.72 -0.10
CA TYR A 539 -25.13 23.33 -0.24
C TYR A 539 -26.10 22.44 -1.04
N GLN A 540 -27.42 22.58 -0.84
CA GLN A 540 -28.41 21.85 -1.64
C GLN A 540 -28.38 22.29 -3.12
N TYR A 541 -28.39 23.61 -3.37
CA TYR A 541 -28.32 24.18 -4.72
C TYR A 541 -27.07 23.71 -5.49
N LEU A 542 -25.89 23.83 -4.86
CA LEU A 542 -24.60 23.42 -5.46
C LEU A 542 -24.48 21.90 -5.66
N THR A 543 -25.35 21.10 -5.04
CA THR A 543 -25.41 19.64 -5.22
C THR A 543 -26.58 19.19 -6.10
N GLY A 544 -27.06 20.06 -7.01
CA GLY A 544 -28.02 19.67 -8.05
C GLY A 544 -29.47 20.11 -7.84
N GLY A 545 -29.74 20.98 -6.85
CA GLY A 545 -31.06 21.59 -6.66
C GLY A 545 -31.56 21.52 -5.22
N LEU A 546 -32.49 22.42 -4.90
CA LEU A 546 -33.09 22.51 -3.56
C LEU A 546 -33.95 21.28 -3.27
N ILE A 547 -33.96 20.81 -2.02
CA ILE A 547 -34.71 19.62 -1.62
C ILE A 547 -36.05 20.08 -1.03
N ASP A 548 -37.16 19.55 -1.53
CA ASP A 548 -38.46 19.71 -0.86
C ASP A 548 -38.52 18.79 0.36
N PRO A 549 -38.68 19.31 1.59
CA PRO A 549 -38.73 18.47 2.79
C PRO A 549 -39.96 17.56 2.88
N LYS A 550 -41.02 17.79 2.06
CA LYS A 550 -42.23 16.95 2.07
C LYS A 550 -42.13 15.73 1.16
N SER A 551 -41.59 15.90 -0.04
CA SER A 551 -41.43 14.82 -1.02
C SER A 551 -40.03 14.21 -1.07
N HIS A 552 -39.06 14.83 -0.39
CA HIS A 552 -37.62 14.57 -0.52
C HIS A 552 -37.09 14.61 -1.98
N SER A 553 -37.86 15.21 -2.90
CA SER A 553 -37.45 15.39 -4.29
C SER A 553 -36.52 16.61 -4.43
N ARG A 554 -35.58 16.54 -5.38
CA ARG A 554 -34.78 17.69 -5.79
C ARG A 554 -35.55 18.50 -6.83
N LEU A 555 -35.64 19.80 -6.60
CA LEU A 555 -36.35 20.76 -7.43
C LEU A 555 -35.37 21.73 -8.10
N THR A 556 -35.74 22.18 -9.30
CA THR A 556 -35.05 23.28 -9.98
C THR A 556 -35.24 24.58 -9.19
N MET A 557 -34.41 25.59 -9.47
CA MET A 557 -34.60 26.91 -8.84
C MET A 557 -35.93 27.56 -9.24
N GLU A 558 -36.40 27.32 -10.46
CA GLU A 558 -37.70 27.83 -10.93
C GLU A 558 -38.87 27.14 -10.19
N ASP A 559 -38.82 25.82 -10.04
CA ASP A 559 -39.84 25.05 -9.32
C ASP A 559 -39.83 25.33 -7.81
N ALA A 560 -38.66 25.53 -7.21
CA ALA A 560 -38.54 25.87 -5.79
C ALA A 560 -39.14 27.25 -5.46
N ILE A 561 -39.03 28.23 -6.37
CA ILE A 561 -39.72 29.53 -6.25
C ILE A 561 -41.23 29.34 -6.40
N LYS A 562 -41.67 28.59 -7.43
CA LYS A 562 -43.08 28.32 -7.70
C LYS A 562 -43.79 27.59 -6.55
N ASN A 563 -43.08 26.69 -5.87
CA ASN A 563 -43.56 25.91 -4.74
C ASN A 563 -43.40 26.63 -3.38
N GLY A 564 -42.90 27.88 -3.36
CA GLY A 564 -42.75 28.68 -2.14
C GLY A 564 -41.68 28.19 -1.16
N ILE A 565 -40.74 27.36 -1.62
CA ILE A 565 -39.61 26.89 -0.79
C ILE A 565 -38.61 28.02 -0.57
N ILE A 566 -38.48 28.91 -1.57
CA ILE A 566 -37.58 30.05 -1.56
C ILE A 566 -38.20 31.26 -2.26
N ASP A 567 -37.89 32.47 -1.80
CA ASP A 567 -38.26 33.71 -2.47
C ASP A 567 -37.30 34.08 -3.62
N ALA A 568 -37.76 34.89 -4.57
CA ALA A 568 -36.98 35.26 -5.75
C ALA A 568 -35.69 36.06 -5.43
N ILE A 569 -35.63 36.76 -4.29
CA ILE A 569 -34.48 37.59 -3.90
C ILE A 569 -33.37 36.70 -3.34
N THR A 570 -33.70 35.75 -2.46
CA THR A 570 -32.75 34.76 -1.96
C THR A 570 -32.29 33.82 -3.09
N ALA A 571 -33.18 33.47 -4.02
CA ALA A 571 -32.83 32.65 -5.20
C ALA A 571 -31.83 33.35 -6.13
N THR A 572 -32.03 34.64 -6.43
CA THR A 572 -31.06 35.43 -7.24
C THR A 572 -29.73 35.60 -6.51
N LYS A 573 -29.75 35.83 -5.19
CA LYS A 573 -28.53 35.87 -4.36
C LYS A 573 -27.72 34.57 -4.41
N MET A 574 -28.37 33.40 -4.41
CA MET A 574 -27.65 32.11 -4.49
C MET A 574 -27.12 31.79 -5.90
N LYS A 575 -27.76 32.31 -6.96
CA LYS A 575 -27.26 32.17 -8.33
C LYS A 575 -25.98 33.01 -8.59
N ASP A 576 -25.71 34.08 -7.83
CA ASP A 576 -24.49 34.89 -7.97
C ASP A 576 -23.29 34.30 -7.20
N GLU A 577 -22.36 33.72 -7.96
CA GLU A 577 -21.12 33.11 -7.46
C GLU A 577 -20.20 34.11 -6.71
N LYS A 578 -20.31 35.41 -6.98
CA LYS A 578 -19.51 36.44 -6.30
C LYS A 578 -19.95 36.67 -4.85
N LEU A 579 -21.17 36.24 -4.52
CA LEU A 579 -21.75 36.37 -3.18
C LEU A 579 -21.55 35.11 -2.32
N HIS A 580 -20.94 34.04 -2.87
CA HIS A 580 -20.61 32.82 -2.13
C HIS A 580 -19.46 33.08 -1.15
N ASN A 581 -19.69 32.78 0.13
CA ASN A 581 -18.71 33.01 1.17
C ASN A 581 -17.56 31.98 1.12
N LYS A 582 -16.34 32.40 1.46
CA LYS A 582 -15.17 31.51 1.55
C LYS A 582 -15.14 30.78 2.89
N VAL A 583 -16.01 29.78 3.03
CA VAL A 583 -16.28 29.06 4.29
C VAL A 583 -15.30 27.91 4.59
N LEU A 584 -14.54 27.43 3.59
CA LEU A 584 -13.62 26.29 3.73
C LEU A 584 -12.16 26.72 3.63
N THR A 585 -11.26 26.02 4.33
CA THR A 585 -9.81 26.06 4.08
C THR A 585 -9.42 24.89 3.18
N CYS A 586 -8.82 25.16 2.03
CA CYS A 586 -8.36 24.12 1.11
C CYS A 586 -7.28 23.25 1.80
N PRO A 587 -7.48 21.93 1.99
CA PRO A 587 -6.55 21.10 2.77
C PRO A 587 -5.14 21.06 2.18
N LYS A 588 -5.04 21.06 0.84
CA LYS A 588 -3.79 21.03 0.06
C LYS A 588 -3.07 22.38 -0.06
N THR A 589 -3.80 23.49 -0.22
CA THR A 589 -3.18 24.82 -0.46
C THR A 589 -3.22 25.77 0.73
N LYS A 590 -3.94 25.40 1.80
CA LYS A 590 -4.24 26.20 3.01
C LYS A 590 -4.88 27.58 2.75
N LYS A 591 -5.30 27.87 1.52
CA LYS A 591 -6.06 29.08 1.16
C LYS A 591 -7.55 28.90 1.47
N LYS A 592 -8.24 29.98 1.89
CA LYS A 592 -9.70 29.98 2.00
C LYS A 592 -10.36 29.92 0.62
N ILE A 593 -11.38 29.06 0.49
CA ILE A 593 -12.13 28.80 -0.74
C ILE A 593 -13.64 28.74 -0.46
N THR A 594 -14.47 28.94 -1.49
CA THR A 594 -15.93 28.72 -1.42
C THR A 594 -16.26 27.22 -1.46
N TYR A 595 -17.51 26.86 -1.14
CA TYR A 595 -17.94 25.47 -1.26
C TYR A 595 -17.97 25.02 -2.73
N LYS A 596 -18.37 25.91 -3.65
CA LYS A 596 -18.28 25.66 -5.10
C LYS A 596 -16.84 25.39 -5.56
N GLU A 597 -15.88 26.25 -5.19
CA GLU A 597 -14.46 26.05 -5.50
C GLU A 597 -13.91 24.72 -4.94
N ALA A 598 -14.49 24.19 -3.85
CA ALA A 598 -14.14 22.90 -3.31
C ALA A 598 -14.77 21.72 -4.08
N LEU A 599 -16.04 21.84 -4.51
CA LEU A 599 -16.70 20.85 -5.37
C LEU A 599 -16.04 20.73 -6.74
N ASP A 600 -15.59 21.84 -7.33
CA ASP A 600 -14.90 21.89 -8.62
C ASP A 600 -13.47 21.33 -8.57
N ARG A 601 -12.86 21.30 -7.37
CA ARG A 601 -11.55 20.70 -7.10
C ARG A 601 -11.64 19.29 -6.51
N ALA A 602 -12.83 18.81 -6.19
CA ALA A 602 -13.02 17.47 -5.66
C ALA A 602 -12.83 16.42 -6.76
N VAL A 603 -12.19 15.32 -6.41
CA VAL A 603 -12.03 14.14 -7.27
C VAL A 603 -13.19 13.20 -7.00
N PHE A 604 -13.69 12.52 -8.03
CA PHE A 604 -14.69 11.47 -7.84
C PHE A 604 -13.99 10.18 -7.43
N ASP A 605 -14.40 9.59 -6.30
CA ASP A 605 -13.92 8.28 -5.88
C ASP A 605 -14.33 7.22 -6.91
N CYS A 606 -13.35 6.48 -7.42
CA CYS A 606 -13.59 5.43 -8.42
C CYS A 606 -14.23 4.16 -7.85
N HIS A 607 -14.53 4.11 -6.54
CA HIS A 607 -15.22 3.00 -5.87
C HIS A 607 -16.67 3.33 -5.47
N THR A 608 -16.94 4.55 -4.97
CA THR A 608 -18.29 4.98 -4.56
C THR A 608 -18.96 5.97 -5.51
N GLY A 609 -18.22 6.62 -6.42
CA GLY A 609 -18.73 7.67 -7.29
C GLY A 609 -18.96 9.02 -6.57
N LEU A 610 -18.54 9.15 -5.31
CA LEU A 610 -18.73 10.34 -4.48
C LEU A 610 -17.57 11.34 -4.61
N ARG A 611 -17.82 12.61 -4.28
CA ARG A 611 -16.77 13.66 -4.30
C ARG A 611 -15.91 13.62 -3.04
N LEU A 612 -14.59 13.51 -3.21
CA LEU A 612 -13.58 13.63 -2.15
C LEU A 612 -12.68 14.83 -2.40
N LEU A 613 -12.41 15.64 -1.38
CA LEU A 613 -11.51 16.79 -1.50
C LEU A 613 -10.06 16.36 -1.23
N GLU A 614 -9.15 16.73 -2.14
CA GLU A 614 -7.74 16.36 -2.00
C GLU A 614 -7.07 17.04 -0.80
N ALA A 615 -6.41 16.22 0.03
CA ALA A 615 -5.58 16.62 1.15
C ALA A 615 -4.14 16.16 0.94
N ALA A 616 -3.23 16.91 1.56
CA ALA A 616 -1.81 16.58 1.64
C ALA A 616 -1.44 16.30 3.10
N GLN A 617 -0.49 15.39 3.35
CA GLN A 617 -0.02 15.16 4.72
C GLN A 617 0.62 16.43 5.31
N PRO A 618 0.33 16.81 6.57
CA PRO A 618 1.11 17.82 7.25
C PRO A 618 2.57 17.36 7.33
N MET A 619 3.51 18.22 6.93
CA MET A 619 4.92 17.90 7.02
C MET A 619 5.28 17.60 8.48
N LYS A 620 5.86 16.43 8.76
CA LYS A 620 6.21 15.97 10.11
C LYS A 620 7.38 16.80 10.69
N THR A 621 7.11 18.01 11.13
CA THR A 621 8.01 18.79 11.99
C THR A 621 7.64 18.58 13.45
N GLY A 622 8.32 17.63 14.10
CA GLY A 622 8.32 17.49 15.57
C GLY A 622 7.28 16.55 16.19
N ILE A 623 7.76 15.36 16.58
CA ILE A 623 7.36 14.58 17.78
C ILE A 623 5.95 13.92 17.82
N SER A 624 5.95 12.65 18.27
CA SER A 624 4.81 11.85 18.77
C SER A 624 3.63 11.55 17.83
N SER A 625 3.80 10.50 17.01
CA SER A 625 2.68 9.66 16.53
C SER A 625 2.39 8.44 17.43
N LEU A 626 2.83 8.45 18.69
CA LEU A 626 2.76 7.31 19.61
C LEU A 626 1.50 7.28 20.51
N TYR A 627 0.60 8.26 20.41
CA TYR A 627 -0.52 8.45 21.35
C TYR A 627 -1.93 8.33 20.74
N TYR A 628 -2.07 7.94 19.46
CA TYR A 628 -3.37 7.95 18.76
C TYR A 628 -3.69 6.68 17.95
N ASN A 629 -3.18 5.53 18.39
CA ASN A 629 -3.69 4.22 17.99
C ASN A 629 -4.32 3.53 19.20
N SER A 630 -5.57 3.88 19.48
CA SER A 630 -6.54 3.14 20.31
C SER A 630 -7.92 3.47 19.76
#